data_AF-A0AA45AIT8-F1
#
_entry.id   AF-A0AA45AIT8-F1
#
_cell.length_a   1.000
_cell.length_b   1.000
_cell.length_c   1.000
_cell.angle_alpha   90.00
_cell.angle_beta   90.00
_cell.angle_gamma   90.00
#
_symmetry.space_group_name_H-M   'P 1'
#
loop_
_entity.id
_entity.type
_entity.pdbx_description
1 polymer ?
#
loop_
_entity_poly.entity_id
_entity_poly.type
_entity_poly.pdbx_seq_one_letter_code
_entity_poly.pdbx_strand_id
1 'polypeptide(L)'
;MAPRLWAKVFKENFPKLPDNALSVPQDTLRRIFAQLSELRHTPVHRLPITAGDTSRIITSALSLAEALQDTARSAVLAELISEVEEEARALGQNIVALEARITLELEDVDRARRELDAEERRILAQQTVEDWECRNVIRSVLMDSERKVLADD
;
A
#
# COMPACT_ATOMS: atom_id res chain seq x y z
N MET A 1 -30.86 -12.80 15.01
CA MET A 1 -30.98 -14.05 15.79
C MET A 1 -29.60 -14.37 16.37
N ALA A 2 -29.47 -14.46 17.70
CA ALA A 2 -28.20 -14.28 18.40
C ALA A 2 -27.13 -15.36 18.08
N PRO A 3 -25.93 -15.00 17.57
CA PRO A 3 -24.91 -15.94 17.09
C PRO A 3 -24.30 -16.85 18.17
N ARG A 4 -24.46 -16.51 19.46
CA ARG A 4 -24.01 -17.32 20.60
C ARG A 4 -24.82 -18.61 20.78
N LEU A 5 -26.04 -18.67 20.23
CA LEU A 5 -26.92 -19.81 20.40
C LEU A 5 -26.36 -21.06 19.72
N TRP A 6 -25.75 -20.94 18.54
CA TRP A 6 -25.33 -22.09 17.76
C TRP A 6 -24.13 -22.81 18.36
N ALA A 7 -23.10 -22.08 18.80
CA ALA A 7 -21.95 -22.69 19.47
C ALA A 7 -22.36 -23.42 20.76
N LYS A 8 -23.33 -22.85 21.51
CA LYS A 8 -23.88 -23.45 22.73
C LYS A 8 -24.72 -24.70 22.41
N VAL A 9 -25.63 -24.60 21.44
CA VAL A 9 -26.46 -25.70 20.95
C VAL A 9 -25.58 -26.85 20.41
N PHE A 10 -24.51 -26.55 19.68
CA PHE A 10 -23.58 -27.57 19.20
C PHE A 10 -22.83 -28.25 20.34
N LYS A 11 -22.35 -27.49 21.34
CA LYS A 11 -21.66 -28.05 22.51
C LYS A 11 -22.57 -28.98 23.33
N GLU A 12 -23.84 -28.62 23.46
CA GLU A 12 -24.85 -29.39 24.22
C GLU A 12 -25.34 -30.64 23.48
N ASN A 13 -25.31 -30.66 22.14
CA ASN A 13 -25.75 -31.80 21.34
C ASN A 13 -24.60 -32.69 20.84
N PHE A 14 -23.34 -32.28 21.02
CA PHE A 14 -22.17 -33.05 20.64
C PHE A 14 -22.11 -34.47 21.22
N PRO A 15 -22.43 -34.72 22.50
CA PRO A 15 -22.43 -36.07 23.08
C PRO A 15 -23.51 -36.99 22.50
N LYS A 16 -24.45 -36.45 21.71
CA LYS A 16 -25.59 -37.18 21.14
C LYS A 16 -25.39 -37.48 19.64
N LEU A 17 -24.26 -37.07 19.07
CA LEU A 17 -23.95 -37.34 17.67
C LEU A 17 -23.50 -38.81 17.52
N PRO A 18 -24.00 -39.53 16.50
CA PRO A 18 -23.49 -40.87 16.17
C PRO A 18 -21.99 -40.83 15.86
N ASP A 19 -21.26 -41.90 16.21
CA ASP A 19 -19.79 -42.01 16.03
C ASP A 19 -19.32 -41.81 14.58
N ASN A 20 -20.23 -41.94 13.61
CA ASN A 20 -20.04 -41.82 12.17
C ASN A 20 -20.58 -40.49 11.59
N ALA A 21 -21.08 -39.58 12.42
CA ALA A 21 -21.60 -38.28 11.96
C ALA A 21 -20.51 -37.25 11.64
N LEU A 22 -19.27 -37.49 12.07
CA LEU A 22 -18.14 -36.57 11.91
C LEU A 22 -16.94 -37.32 11.32
N SER A 23 -16.22 -36.70 10.39
CA SER A 23 -15.00 -37.28 9.81
C SER A 23 -13.75 -37.06 10.68
N VAL A 24 -13.87 -36.26 11.75
CA VAL A 24 -12.75 -35.84 12.60
C VAL A 24 -13.04 -36.02 14.09
N PRO A 25 -12.00 -36.25 14.92
CA PRO A 25 -12.15 -36.34 16.37
C PRO A 25 -12.78 -35.09 17.01
N GLN A 26 -13.49 -35.30 18.12
CA GLN A 26 -14.21 -34.25 18.86
C GLN A 26 -13.34 -33.03 19.21
N ASP A 27 -12.07 -33.28 19.59
CA ASP A 27 -11.13 -32.21 19.97
C ASP A 27 -10.65 -31.37 18.79
N THR A 28 -10.56 -31.96 17.59
CA THR A 28 -10.24 -31.23 16.36
C THR A 28 -11.35 -30.25 16.01
N LEU A 29 -12.62 -30.67 16.16
CA LEU A 29 -13.78 -29.80 15.95
C LEU A 29 -13.87 -28.66 16.97
N ARG A 30 -13.53 -28.92 18.24
CA ARG A 30 -13.47 -27.85 19.26
C ARG A 30 -12.46 -26.76 18.88
N ARG A 31 -11.31 -27.16 18.32
CA ARG A 31 -10.28 -26.21 17.84
C ARG A 31 -10.80 -25.37 16.66
N ILE A 32 -11.46 -26.01 15.69
CA ILE A 32 -12.09 -25.32 14.55
C ILE A 32 -13.15 -24.31 15.03
N PHE A 33 -13.98 -24.68 16.01
CA PHE A 33 -14.98 -23.78 16.58
C PHE A 33 -14.38 -22.59 17.33
N ALA A 34 -13.25 -22.78 18.02
CA ALA A 34 -12.52 -21.68 18.66
C ALA A 34 -12.04 -20.67 17.60
N GLN A 35 -11.45 -21.16 16.50
CA GLN A 35 -11.00 -20.31 15.39
C GLN A 35 -12.16 -19.56 14.72
N LEU A 36 -13.31 -20.23 14.51
CA LEU A 36 -14.55 -19.62 14.01
C LEU A 36 -15.17 -18.57 14.94
N SER A 37 -14.83 -18.61 16.24
CA SER A 37 -15.32 -17.60 17.19
C SER A 37 -14.58 -16.27 17.03
N GLU A 38 -13.24 -16.31 16.84
CA GLU A 38 -12.43 -15.14 16.49
C GLU A 38 -12.86 -14.51 15.16
N LEU A 39 -13.19 -15.39 14.21
CA LEU A 39 -13.72 -15.10 12.88
C LEU A 39 -15.01 -14.26 12.91
N ARG A 40 -15.86 -14.45 13.92
CA ARG A 40 -17.12 -13.71 14.09
C ARG A 40 -16.93 -12.32 14.65
N HIS A 41 -15.76 -12.00 15.21
CA HIS A 41 -15.45 -10.67 15.74
C HIS A 41 -14.94 -9.72 14.64
N THR A 42 -14.29 -10.22 13.60
CA THR A 42 -13.67 -9.39 12.55
C THR A 42 -14.66 -8.58 11.70
N PRO A 43 -15.77 -9.16 11.19
CA PRO A 43 -16.76 -8.41 10.39
C PRO A 43 -17.58 -7.43 11.24
N VAL A 44 -17.85 -7.78 12.51
CA VAL A 44 -18.67 -7.00 13.43
C VAL A 44 -17.95 -5.73 13.89
N HIS A 45 -16.63 -5.75 13.95
CA HIS A 45 -15.82 -4.60 14.35
C HIS A 45 -15.27 -3.76 13.19
N ARG A 46 -15.63 -4.08 11.93
CA ARG A 46 -15.16 -3.37 10.71
C ARG A 46 -13.67 -3.06 10.73
N LEU A 47 -12.86 -3.98 11.25
CA LEU A 47 -11.42 -3.85 11.20
C LEU A 47 -10.96 -4.08 9.76
N PRO A 48 -9.96 -3.33 9.26
CA PRO A 48 -9.33 -3.62 7.98
C PRO A 48 -8.84 -5.08 8.03
N ILE A 49 -9.41 -5.93 7.17
CA ILE A 49 -9.05 -7.34 7.08
C ILE A 49 -8.03 -7.46 5.96
N THR A 50 -6.86 -8.02 6.23
CA THR A 50 -5.87 -8.28 5.20
C THR A 50 -6.30 -9.45 4.31
N ALA A 51 -5.72 -9.58 3.12
CA ALA A 51 -5.92 -10.76 2.30
C ALA A 51 -5.53 -12.05 3.06
N GLY A 52 -4.44 -12.02 3.83
CA GLY A 52 -4.01 -13.14 4.67
C GLY A 52 -5.00 -13.48 5.79
N ASP A 53 -5.60 -12.49 6.43
CA ASP A 53 -6.69 -12.72 7.39
C ASP A 53 -7.92 -13.34 6.72
N THR A 54 -8.24 -12.89 5.51
CA THR A 54 -9.36 -13.43 4.71
C THR A 54 -9.12 -14.88 4.31
N SER A 55 -7.92 -15.22 3.83
CA SER A 55 -7.54 -16.61 3.54
C SER A 55 -7.64 -17.47 4.81
N ARG A 56 -7.08 -17.02 5.95
CA ARG A 56 -7.14 -17.75 7.23
C ARG A 56 -8.58 -18.02 7.68
N ILE A 57 -9.45 -17.04 7.49
CA ILE A 57 -10.89 -17.13 7.75
C ILE A 57 -11.51 -18.25 6.90
N ILE A 58 -11.31 -18.20 5.59
CA ILE A 58 -11.95 -19.15 4.66
C ILE A 58 -11.37 -20.55 4.86
N THR A 59 -10.07 -20.71 5.12
CA THR A 59 -9.45 -22.00 5.47
C THR A 59 -10.09 -22.61 6.73
N SER A 60 -10.36 -21.80 7.75
CA SER A 60 -11.02 -22.28 8.97
C SER A 60 -12.46 -22.73 8.71
N ALA A 61 -13.16 -22.05 7.81
CA ALA A 61 -14.50 -22.44 7.38
C ALA A 61 -14.48 -23.72 6.53
N LEU A 62 -13.47 -23.89 5.66
CA LEU A 62 -13.26 -25.09 4.85
C LEU A 62 -13.01 -26.30 5.75
N SER A 63 -12.11 -26.20 6.73
CA SER A 63 -11.86 -27.28 7.69
C SER A 63 -13.12 -27.68 8.48
N LEU A 64 -14.03 -26.73 8.75
CA LEU A 64 -15.33 -27.06 9.35
C LEU A 64 -16.24 -27.81 8.36
N ALA A 65 -16.33 -27.35 7.12
CA ALA A 65 -17.16 -27.99 6.09
C ALA A 65 -16.69 -29.43 5.83
N GLU A 66 -15.37 -29.66 5.78
CA GLU A 66 -14.76 -30.99 5.64
C GLU A 66 -15.02 -31.87 6.87
N ALA A 67 -14.93 -31.31 8.08
CA ALA A 67 -15.24 -32.00 9.34
C ALA A 67 -16.71 -32.47 9.40
N LEU A 68 -17.62 -31.68 8.80
CA LEU A 68 -19.05 -31.97 8.68
C LEU A 68 -19.39 -32.83 7.44
N GLN A 69 -18.39 -33.24 6.65
CA GLN A 69 -18.57 -33.97 5.39
C GLN A 69 -19.48 -33.23 4.37
N ASP A 70 -19.52 -31.90 4.46
CA ASP A 70 -20.30 -31.06 3.56
C ASP A 70 -19.46 -30.76 2.31
N THR A 71 -19.48 -31.71 1.36
CA THR A 71 -18.66 -31.66 0.14
C THR A 71 -19.02 -30.48 -0.77
N ALA A 72 -20.31 -30.11 -0.83
CA ALA A 72 -20.77 -29.00 -1.64
C ALA A 72 -20.21 -27.65 -1.15
N ARG A 73 -20.29 -27.37 0.16
CA ARG A 73 -19.69 -26.15 0.72
C ARG A 73 -18.17 -26.20 0.76
N SER A 74 -17.58 -27.37 0.95
CA SER A 74 -16.11 -27.52 0.91
C SER A 74 -15.54 -27.13 -0.45
N ALA A 75 -16.18 -27.57 -1.55
CA ALA A 75 -15.76 -27.21 -2.91
C ALA A 75 -15.82 -25.68 -3.14
N VAL A 76 -16.93 -25.05 -2.78
CA VAL A 76 -17.10 -23.58 -2.92
C VAL A 76 -16.07 -22.81 -2.08
N LEU A 77 -15.77 -23.26 -0.87
CA LEU A 77 -14.79 -22.61 -0.01
C LEU A 77 -13.35 -22.77 -0.53
N ALA A 78 -13.03 -23.91 -1.16
CA ALA A 78 -11.73 -24.13 -1.78
C ALA A 78 -11.52 -23.24 -3.03
N GLU A 79 -12.55 -23.07 -3.85
CA GLU A 79 -12.54 -22.11 -4.97
C GLU A 79 -12.33 -20.68 -4.46
N LEU A 80 -13.09 -20.28 -3.43
CA LEU A 80 -12.99 -18.94 -2.85
C LEU A 80 -11.61 -18.63 -2.27
N ILE A 81 -10.92 -19.61 -1.65
CA ILE A 81 -9.54 -19.45 -1.20
C ILE A 81 -8.61 -19.15 -2.39
N SER A 82 -8.78 -19.90 -3.47
CA SER A 82 -7.93 -19.75 -4.66
C SER A 82 -8.12 -18.37 -5.30
N GLU A 83 -9.37 -17.91 -5.42
CA GLU A 83 -9.69 -16.56 -5.91
C GLU A 83 -9.08 -15.47 -5.04
N VAL A 84 -9.22 -15.57 -3.71
CA VAL A 84 -8.65 -14.57 -2.78
C VAL A 84 -7.12 -14.53 -2.87
N GLU A 85 -6.47 -15.68 -2.99
CA GLU A 85 -5.01 -15.76 -3.12
C GLU A 85 -4.51 -15.24 -4.48
N GLU A 86 -5.27 -15.45 -5.55
CA GLU A 86 -4.98 -14.90 -6.87
C GLU A 86 -5.06 -13.37 -6.85
N GLU A 87 -6.15 -12.81 -6.32
CA GLU A 87 -6.32 -11.35 -6.27
C GLU A 87 -5.35 -10.69 -5.29
N ALA A 88 -5.03 -11.34 -4.17
CA ALA A 88 -4.00 -10.87 -3.28
C ALA A 88 -2.63 -10.76 -4.00
N ARG A 89 -2.31 -11.74 -4.84
CA ARG A 89 -1.07 -11.77 -5.62
C ARG A 89 -1.06 -10.70 -6.70
N ALA A 90 -2.16 -10.55 -7.43
CA ALA A 90 -2.31 -9.52 -8.46
C ALA A 90 -2.19 -8.11 -7.87
N LEU A 91 -2.85 -7.86 -6.73
CA LEU A 91 -2.72 -6.60 -5.99
C LEU A 91 -1.28 -6.36 -5.53
N GLY A 92 -0.60 -7.40 -5.02
CA GLY A 92 0.81 -7.30 -4.62
C GLY A 92 1.72 -6.92 -5.79
N GLN A 93 1.53 -7.51 -6.96
CA GLN A 93 2.28 -7.17 -8.18
C GLN A 93 2.00 -5.74 -8.65
N ASN A 94 0.73 -5.30 -8.59
CA ASN A 94 0.34 -3.94 -8.96
C ASN A 94 0.98 -2.89 -8.03
N ILE A 95 1.04 -3.15 -6.73
CA ILE A 95 1.70 -2.25 -5.77
C ILE A 95 3.18 -2.09 -6.14
N VAL A 96 3.89 -3.19 -6.37
CA VAL A 96 5.32 -3.14 -6.76
C VAL A 96 5.52 -2.37 -8.07
N ALA A 97 4.66 -2.60 -9.07
CA ALA A 97 4.72 -1.87 -10.33
C ALA A 97 4.46 -0.36 -10.15
N LEU A 98 3.50 0.00 -9.29
CA LEU A 98 3.23 1.40 -8.96
C LEU A 98 4.40 2.07 -8.23
N GLU A 99 5.01 1.38 -7.26
CA GLU A 99 6.18 1.88 -6.53
C GLU A 99 7.38 2.10 -7.46
N ALA A 100 7.63 1.17 -8.38
CA ALA A 100 8.66 1.31 -9.40
C ALA A 100 8.39 2.51 -10.32
N ARG A 101 7.14 2.70 -10.76
CA ARG A 101 6.76 3.84 -11.59
C ARG A 101 6.92 5.17 -10.85
N ILE A 102 6.47 5.25 -9.60
CA ILE A 102 6.62 6.45 -8.77
C ILE A 102 8.09 6.80 -8.60
N THR A 103 8.97 5.81 -8.40
CA THR A 103 10.41 6.03 -8.27
C THR A 103 10.98 6.70 -9.52
N LEU A 104 10.66 6.17 -10.71
CA LEU A 104 11.10 6.75 -11.98
C LEU A 104 10.55 8.16 -12.21
N GLU A 105 9.26 8.37 -11.93
CA GLU A 105 8.63 9.69 -12.05
C GLU A 105 9.29 10.73 -11.13
N LEU A 106 9.68 10.32 -9.91
CA LEU A 106 10.40 11.20 -8.98
C LEU A 106 11.83 11.51 -9.44
N GLU A 107 12.55 10.54 -10.00
CA GLU A 107 13.87 10.76 -10.59
C GLU A 107 13.83 11.77 -11.74
N ASP A 108 12.78 11.71 -12.57
CA ASP A 108 12.55 12.67 -13.65
C ASP A 108 12.27 14.08 -13.11
N VAL A 109 11.46 14.19 -12.05
CA VAL A 109 11.22 15.47 -11.37
C VAL A 109 12.51 16.05 -10.79
N ASP A 110 13.35 15.23 -10.17
CA ASP A 110 14.62 15.69 -9.59
C ASP A 110 15.65 16.03 -10.67
N ARG A 111 15.60 15.41 -11.85
CA ARG A 111 16.37 15.85 -13.01
C ARG A 111 15.90 17.24 -13.48
N ALA A 112 14.60 17.43 -13.66
CA ALA A 112 14.04 18.71 -14.09
C ALA A 112 14.35 19.85 -13.11
N ARG A 113 14.30 19.58 -11.79
CA ARG A 113 14.73 20.54 -10.76
C ARG A 113 16.18 20.97 -10.92
N ARG A 114 17.09 20.02 -11.13
CA ARG A 114 18.52 20.32 -11.33
C ARG A 114 18.78 21.14 -12.59
N GLU A 115 18.03 20.90 -13.65
CA GLU A 115 18.11 21.69 -14.89
C GLU A 115 17.63 23.13 -14.65
N LEU A 116 16.51 23.30 -13.93
CA LEU A 116 16.03 24.63 -13.51
C LEU A 116 17.04 25.36 -12.63
N ASP A 117 17.63 24.69 -11.62
CA ASP A 117 18.64 25.28 -10.74
C ASP A 117 19.93 25.66 -11.50
N ALA A 118 20.26 24.91 -12.57
CA ALA A 118 21.39 25.25 -13.42
C ALA A 118 21.09 26.50 -14.27
N GLU A 119 19.87 26.58 -14.81
CA GLU A 119 19.44 27.72 -15.61
C GLU A 119 19.32 29.01 -14.78
N GLU A 120 18.77 28.93 -13.56
CA GLU A 120 18.70 30.07 -12.63
C GLU A 120 20.11 30.62 -12.33
N ARG A 121 21.06 29.74 -12.02
CA ARG A 121 22.46 30.14 -11.80
C ARG A 121 23.09 30.77 -13.04
N ARG A 122 22.77 30.26 -14.23
CA ARG A 122 23.25 30.81 -15.51
C ARG A 122 22.74 32.24 -15.71
N ILE A 123 21.45 32.48 -15.47
CA ILE A 123 20.82 33.80 -15.59
C ILE A 123 21.45 34.80 -14.61
N LEU A 124 21.61 34.40 -13.34
CA LEU A 124 22.22 35.27 -12.31
C LEU A 124 23.68 35.62 -12.63
N ALA A 125 24.45 34.64 -13.14
CA ALA A 125 25.82 34.87 -13.57
C ALA A 125 25.89 35.84 -14.75
N GLN A 126 25.01 35.66 -15.74
CA GLN A 126 24.92 36.53 -16.91
C GLN A 126 24.57 37.97 -16.50
N GLN A 127 23.57 38.16 -15.63
CA GLN A 127 23.21 39.48 -15.12
C GLN A 127 24.39 40.16 -14.42
N THR A 128 25.17 39.41 -13.62
CA THR A 128 26.34 39.97 -12.92
C THR A 128 27.41 40.46 -13.89
N VAL A 129 27.62 39.74 -15.00
CA VAL A 129 28.56 40.14 -16.06
C VAL A 129 28.05 41.40 -16.77
N GLU A 130 26.78 41.40 -17.18
CA GLU A 130 26.16 42.55 -17.85
C GLU A 130 26.18 43.82 -16.97
N ASP A 131 25.91 43.69 -15.66
CA ASP A 131 26.00 44.79 -14.69
C ASP A 131 27.42 45.31 -14.51
N TRP A 132 28.42 44.43 -14.60
CA TRP A 132 29.83 44.82 -14.53
C TRP A 132 30.26 45.57 -15.78
N GLU A 133 29.85 45.09 -16.96
CA GLU A 133 30.11 45.75 -18.24
C GLU A 133 29.49 47.15 -18.29
N CYS A 134 28.22 47.28 -17.90
CA CYS A 134 27.53 48.57 -17.81
C CYS A 134 28.27 49.56 -16.89
N ARG A 135 28.68 49.11 -15.70
CA ARG A 135 29.44 49.95 -14.75
C ARG A 135 30.78 50.40 -15.32
N ASN A 136 31.47 49.57 -16.09
CA ASN A 136 32.74 49.93 -16.71
C ASN A 136 32.57 50.96 -17.82
N VAL A 137 31.52 50.85 -18.63
CA VAL A 137 31.20 51.86 -19.66
C VAL A 137 30.92 53.21 -19.02
N ILE A 138 30.10 53.26 -17.97
CA ILE A 138 29.83 54.52 -17.25
C ILE A 138 31.12 55.08 -16.66
N ARG A 139 31.96 54.23 -16.05
CA ARG A 139 33.26 54.66 -15.51
C ARG A 139 34.15 55.25 -16.61
N SER A 140 34.25 54.64 -17.78
CA SER A 140 35.10 55.16 -18.86
C SER A 140 34.62 56.52 -19.35
N VAL A 141 33.30 56.71 -19.53
CA VAL A 141 32.71 57.99 -19.91
C VAL A 141 33.00 59.08 -18.88
N LEU A 142 32.90 58.75 -17.59
CA LEU A 142 33.19 59.68 -16.50
C LEU A 142 34.67 60.11 -16.52
N MET A 143 35.58 59.14 -16.58
CA MET A 143 37.04 59.37 -16.61
C MET A 143 37.46 60.19 -17.84
N ASP A 144 36.83 59.97 -18.98
CA ASP A 144 37.09 60.74 -20.20
C ASP A 144 36.56 62.18 -20.10
N SER A 145 35.44 62.38 -19.40
CA SER A 145 34.88 63.70 -19.15
C SER A 145 35.75 64.50 -18.16
N GLU A 146 36.19 63.85 -17.07
CA GLU A 146 37.13 64.46 -16.10
C GLU A 146 38.43 64.89 -16.77
N ARG A 147 39.00 64.04 -17.64
CA ARG A 147 40.21 64.38 -18.40
C ARG A 147 40.03 65.59 -19.33
N LYS A 148 38.86 65.73 -19.96
CA LYS A 148 38.57 66.90 -20.81
C LYS A 148 38.49 68.18 -19.99
N VAL A 149 37.81 68.14 -18.85
CA VAL A 149 37.70 69.31 -17.94
C VAL A 149 39.08 69.73 -17.43
N LEU A 150 39.91 68.77 -17.02
CA LEU A 150 41.27 69.05 -16.50
C LEU A 150 42.28 69.46 -17.58
N ALA A 151 41.96 69.30 -18.87
CA ALA A 151 42.81 69.73 -19.98
C ALA A 151 42.45 71.12 -20.54
N ASP A 152 41.29 71.66 -20.16
CA ASP A 152 40.80 72.99 -20.52
C ASP A 152 41.09 74.07 -19.43
N ASP A 153 41.76 73.69 -18.32
CA ASP A 153 42.36 74.57 -17.29
C ASP A 153 43.88 74.73 -17.52
#